data_AF-A0A0A5G696-F1
#
_entry.id   AF-A0A0A5G696-F1
#
_cell.length_a   1.000
_cell.length_b   1.000
_cell.length_c   1.000
_cell.angle_alpha   90.00
_cell.angle_beta   90.00
_cell.angle_gamma   90.00
#
_symmetry.space_group_name_H-M   'P 1'
#
loop_
_entity.id
_entity.type
_entity.pdbx_description
1 polymer ?
#
loop_
_entity_poly.entity_id
_entity_poly.type
_entity_poly.pdbx_seq_one_letter_code
_entity_poly.pdbx_strand_id
1 'polypeptide(L)'
;MPKTIALAGTLDSKGEEFLYVKEMIESLGFRAFVIHTGVFDPLFKPDVSSSEIAAAVGENMKDLAAKKDRGKATAVLAQGLETLLPTLYEQGKFDGILSFGGSGGTSIATAGMRALPIGVPKLMVSTVASGNTESYIGTSDIMFMPSIVDVAGLNVISKKIFSNAVHSMAGMLTFEHKKEEKKKPLIAATMFGVTTPCVEKAKISLENLGYEVLIFHATGVGGRTMEQLIEAGFIDGVLDLTTTEWADQLVGGVLAAGEHRLEAAAKHHIPQVISVGALDMVNFGPYETVPTQFAHRNLYKHNPNITLMRTNVEENKMIAKKLAEKINMANKYTALMLPLLGVSALDEEGQAFYGDEEDKVLFTTLKDHLDENIAEVIEMDAHINDESFAVASAVKLHQFIQQKKGAYGYAN
;
A
#
# COMPACT_ATOMS: atom_id res chain seq x y z
N MET A 1 -14.08 14.95 25.97
CA MET A 1 -15.17 13.98 25.77
C MET A 1 -14.58 12.57 25.87
N PRO A 2 -15.33 11.56 26.33
CA PRO A 2 -14.82 10.18 26.32
C PRO A 2 -14.48 9.76 24.89
N LYS A 3 -13.36 9.04 24.73
CA LYS A 3 -12.97 8.44 23.45
C LYS A 3 -14.00 7.38 23.04
N THR A 4 -14.25 7.25 21.74
CA THR A 4 -15.29 6.37 21.19
C THR A 4 -14.67 5.23 20.39
N ILE A 5 -15.09 3.99 20.66
CA ILE A 5 -14.65 2.79 19.95
C ILE A 5 -15.75 2.34 19.00
N ALA A 6 -15.47 2.32 17.70
CA ALA A 6 -16.32 1.66 16.72
C ALA A 6 -16.27 0.14 16.95
N LEU A 7 -17.44 -0.45 17.16
CA LEU A 7 -17.59 -1.88 17.38
C LEU A 7 -18.37 -2.47 16.20
N ALA A 8 -17.65 -3.03 15.22
CA ALA A 8 -18.23 -3.49 13.95
C ALA A 8 -18.34 -5.01 13.88
N GLY A 9 -19.50 -5.55 13.51
CA GLY A 9 -19.64 -7.00 13.31
C GLY A 9 -21.04 -7.49 12.98
N THR A 10 -21.20 -8.81 12.89
CA THR A 10 -22.46 -9.46 12.47
C THR A 10 -23.37 -9.69 13.68
N LEU A 11 -24.13 -8.67 14.10
CA LEU A 11 -24.97 -8.71 15.32
C LEU A 11 -26.17 -9.66 15.20
N ASP A 12 -26.48 -10.13 13.99
CA ASP A 12 -27.54 -11.11 13.71
C ASP A 12 -27.15 -12.54 14.14
N SER A 13 -25.84 -12.84 14.10
CA SER A 13 -25.28 -14.14 14.47
C SER A 13 -24.43 -14.11 15.74
N LYS A 14 -23.95 -12.93 16.14
CA LYS A 14 -23.02 -12.73 17.28
C LYS A 14 -23.50 -11.63 18.24
N GLY A 15 -24.81 -11.45 18.32
CA GLY A 15 -25.41 -10.35 19.07
C GLY A 15 -25.03 -10.34 20.55
N GLU A 16 -24.98 -11.51 21.20
CA GLU A 16 -24.64 -11.64 22.61
C GLU A 16 -23.18 -11.29 22.90
N GLU A 17 -22.26 -11.73 22.03
CA GLU A 17 -20.84 -11.44 22.14
C GLU A 17 -20.55 -9.95 21.96
N PHE A 18 -21.18 -9.33 20.96
CA PHE A 18 -21.04 -7.90 20.69
C PHE A 18 -21.67 -7.05 21.79
N LEU A 19 -22.78 -7.47 22.37
CA LEU A 19 -23.39 -6.80 23.52
C LEU A 19 -22.47 -6.86 24.75
N TYR A 20 -21.89 -8.03 25.03
CA TYR A 20 -20.92 -8.20 26.12
C TYR A 20 -19.69 -7.30 25.96
N VAL A 21 -19.14 -7.19 24.74
CA VAL A 21 -18.02 -6.30 24.45
C VAL A 21 -18.42 -4.83 24.58
N LYS A 22 -19.60 -4.45 24.09
CA LYS A 22 -20.14 -3.09 24.22
C LYS A 22 -20.20 -2.66 25.69
N GLU A 23 -20.78 -3.50 26.55
CA GLU A 23 -20.88 -3.23 27.99
C GLU A 23 -19.50 -3.10 28.64
N MET A 24 -18.53 -3.92 28.20
CA MET A 24 -17.16 -3.84 28.71
C MET A 24 -16.48 -2.53 28.31
N ILE A 25 -16.60 -2.10 27.05
CA ILE A 25 -16.10 -0.81 26.55
C ILE A 25 -16.65 0.34 27.41
N GLU A 26 -17.97 0.32 27.66
CA GLU A 26 -18.65 1.35 28.43
C GLU A 26 -18.25 1.34 29.91
N SER A 27 -17.99 0.16 30.49
CA SER A 27 -17.51 0.02 31.87
C SER A 27 -16.14 0.65 32.12
N LEU A 28 -15.33 0.81 31.06
CA LEU A 28 -14.01 1.46 31.11
C LEU A 28 -14.07 2.99 30.86
N GLY A 29 -15.27 3.56 30.71
CA GLY A 29 -15.46 4.99 30.49
C GLY A 29 -15.30 5.45 29.03
N PHE A 30 -15.23 4.51 28.09
CA PHE A 30 -15.29 4.78 26.65
C PHE A 30 -16.73 4.72 26.16
N ARG A 31 -16.99 5.31 24.99
CA ARG A 31 -18.28 5.13 24.29
C ARG A 31 -18.14 4.00 23.26
N ALA A 32 -19.14 3.14 23.14
CA ALA A 32 -19.25 2.23 22.00
C ALA A 32 -20.08 2.86 20.88
N PHE A 33 -19.59 2.80 19.64
CA PHE A 33 -20.31 3.17 18.43
C PHE A 33 -20.50 1.91 17.57
N VAL A 34 -21.72 1.38 17.54
CA VAL A 34 -21.99 0.01 17.09
C VAL A 34 -22.37 -0.02 15.61
N ILE A 35 -21.67 -0.84 14.83
CA ILE A 35 -21.86 -0.96 13.38
C ILE A 35 -22.26 -2.39 13.03
N HIS A 36 -23.47 -2.57 12.48
CA HIS A 36 -23.99 -3.87 12.08
C HIS A 36 -23.61 -4.24 10.66
N THR A 37 -22.83 -5.31 10.51
CA THR A 37 -22.36 -5.86 9.24
C THR A 37 -22.96 -7.23 8.94
N GLY A 38 -24.09 -7.58 9.60
CA GLY A 38 -24.83 -8.81 9.33
C GLY A 38 -25.93 -8.61 8.28
N VAL A 39 -26.40 -9.72 7.72
CA VAL A 39 -27.39 -9.73 6.63
C VAL A 39 -28.80 -9.61 7.18
N PHE A 40 -29.04 -10.20 8.35
CA PHE A 40 -30.35 -10.26 8.98
C PHE A 40 -30.49 -9.23 10.11
N ASP A 41 -31.66 -9.22 10.75
CA ASP A 41 -31.95 -8.30 11.84
C ASP A 41 -30.98 -8.53 13.01
N PRO A 42 -30.40 -7.45 13.57
CA PRO A 42 -29.47 -7.55 14.68
C PRO A 42 -30.21 -7.86 16.00
N LEU A 43 -29.53 -8.53 16.93
CA LEU A 43 -30.07 -8.82 18.26
C LEU A 43 -30.38 -7.56 19.09
N PHE A 44 -29.65 -6.47 18.86
CA PHE A 44 -29.86 -5.18 19.50
C PHE A 44 -29.62 -4.03 18.50
N LYS A 45 -30.16 -2.85 18.81
CA LYS A 45 -30.12 -1.70 17.89
C LYS A 45 -28.68 -1.18 17.70
N PRO A 46 -28.14 -1.15 16.47
CA PRO A 46 -26.84 -0.53 16.18
C PRO A 46 -26.98 0.99 15.96
N ASP A 47 -25.84 1.70 15.98
CA ASP A 47 -25.75 3.10 15.54
C ASP A 47 -25.73 3.20 14.01
N VAL A 48 -25.13 2.21 13.33
CA VAL A 48 -25.12 2.07 11.86
C VAL A 48 -25.64 0.70 11.47
N SER A 49 -26.62 0.69 10.58
CA SER A 49 -27.28 -0.52 10.06
C SER A 49 -26.55 -1.09 8.83
N SER A 50 -26.76 -2.39 8.56
CA SER A 50 -26.27 -3.03 7.33
C SER A 50 -26.93 -2.47 6.07
N SER A 51 -28.12 -1.86 6.19
CA SER A 51 -28.78 -1.15 5.09
C SER A 51 -28.05 0.13 4.71
N GLU A 52 -27.53 0.89 5.67
CA GLU A 52 -26.72 2.08 5.39
C GLU A 52 -25.39 1.71 4.73
N ILE A 53 -24.78 0.59 5.18
CA ILE A 53 -23.54 0.06 4.57
C ILE A 53 -23.78 -0.36 3.11
N ALA A 54 -24.84 -1.12 2.82
CA ALA A 54 -25.17 -1.52 1.46
C ALA A 54 -25.50 -0.31 0.57
N ALA A 55 -26.21 0.68 1.10
CA ALA A 55 -26.57 1.90 0.38
C ALA A 55 -25.34 2.73 -0.02
N ALA A 56 -24.24 2.68 0.74
CA ALA A 56 -23.00 3.38 0.41
C ALA A 56 -22.39 2.94 -0.93
N VAL A 57 -22.75 1.74 -1.42
CA VAL A 57 -22.33 1.19 -2.73
C VAL A 57 -23.52 0.99 -3.69
N GLY A 58 -24.65 1.65 -3.42
CA GLY A 58 -25.83 1.61 -4.29
C GLY A 58 -26.62 0.30 -4.26
N GLU A 59 -26.39 -0.55 -3.26
CA GLU A 59 -27.04 -1.85 -3.13
C GLU A 59 -28.16 -1.83 -2.07
N ASN A 60 -29.12 -2.75 -2.18
CA ASN A 60 -30.22 -2.87 -1.24
C ASN A 60 -30.10 -4.15 -0.39
N MET A 61 -30.05 -3.97 0.93
CA MET A 61 -29.87 -5.08 1.86
C MET A 61 -31.00 -6.12 1.83
N LYS A 62 -32.25 -5.71 1.55
CA LYS A 62 -33.39 -6.65 1.44
C LYS A 62 -33.24 -7.56 0.23
N ASP A 63 -32.78 -7.03 -0.89
CA ASP A 63 -32.56 -7.80 -2.12
C ASP A 63 -31.40 -8.79 -1.96
N LEU A 64 -30.35 -8.39 -1.25
CA LEU A 64 -29.23 -9.26 -0.92
C LEU A 64 -29.66 -10.41 0.00
N ALA A 65 -30.45 -10.13 1.03
CA ALA A 65 -30.98 -11.15 1.94
C ALA A 65 -31.89 -12.15 1.21
N ALA A 66 -32.72 -11.67 0.27
CA ALA A 66 -33.61 -12.51 -0.53
C ALA A 66 -32.86 -13.50 -1.45
N LYS A 67 -31.69 -13.12 -1.96
CA LYS A 67 -30.86 -13.97 -2.85
C LYS A 67 -30.21 -15.16 -2.12
N LYS A 68 -30.08 -15.09 -0.79
CA LYS A 68 -29.43 -16.13 0.05
C LYS A 68 -28.01 -16.51 -0.40
N ASP A 69 -27.33 -15.63 -1.12
CA ASP A 69 -25.93 -15.78 -1.51
C ASP A 69 -25.05 -15.09 -0.48
N ARG A 70 -24.51 -15.88 0.44
CA ARG A 70 -23.66 -15.38 1.52
C ARG A 70 -22.37 -14.75 0.98
N GLY A 71 -21.80 -15.29 -0.08
CA GLY A 71 -20.56 -14.78 -0.70
C GLY A 71 -20.78 -13.38 -1.26
N LYS A 72 -21.84 -13.22 -2.06
CA LYS A 72 -22.22 -11.91 -2.60
C LYS A 72 -22.56 -10.89 -1.53
N ALA A 73 -23.33 -11.28 -0.50
CA ALA A 73 -23.67 -10.38 0.59
C ALA A 73 -22.42 -9.92 1.37
N THR A 74 -21.47 -10.83 1.60
CA THR A 74 -20.19 -10.53 2.27
C THR A 74 -19.36 -9.53 1.45
N ALA A 75 -19.27 -9.73 0.14
CA ALA A 75 -18.53 -8.83 -0.75
C ALA A 75 -19.12 -7.42 -0.77
N VAL A 76 -20.46 -7.30 -0.89
CA VAL A 76 -21.13 -5.99 -0.88
C VAL A 76 -20.96 -5.27 0.45
N LEU A 77 -21.11 -5.99 1.58
CA LEU A 77 -20.93 -5.40 2.89
C LEU A 77 -19.48 -4.99 3.17
N ALA A 78 -18.50 -5.74 2.66
CA ALA A 78 -17.10 -5.37 2.73
C ALA A 78 -16.83 -4.06 1.97
N GLN A 79 -17.29 -3.97 0.71
CA GLN A 79 -17.14 -2.77 -0.11
C GLN A 79 -17.89 -1.56 0.46
N GLY A 80 -19.10 -1.79 0.98
CA GLY A 80 -19.90 -0.78 1.66
C GLY A 80 -19.21 -0.23 2.90
N LEU A 81 -18.60 -1.10 3.71
CA LEU A 81 -17.90 -0.68 4.92
C LEU A 81 -16.59 0.04 4.59
N GLU A 82 -15.85 -0.43 3.58
CA GLU A 82 -14.68 0.23 3.02
C GLU A 82 -14.98 1.68 2.59
N THR A 83 -16.16 1.91 2.01
CA THR A 83 -16.61 3.25 1.59
C THR A 83 -17.10 4.10 2.77
N LEU A 84 -17.92 3.53 3.66
CA LEU A 84 -18.62 4.29 4.69
C LEU A 84 -17.73 4.62 5.90
N LEU A 85 -16.84 3.71 6.29
CA LEU A 85 -16.09 3.82 7.55
C LEU A 85 -15.15 5.04 7.61
N PRO A 86 -14.40 5.40 6.53
CA PRO A 86 -13.60 6.63 6.51
C PRO A 86 -14.45 7.89 6.70
N THR A 87 -15.61 7.96 6.04
CA THR A 87 -16.56 9.08 6.18
C THR A 87 -17.01 9.26 7.63
N LEU A 88 -17.32 8.15 8.32
CA LEU A 88 -17.71 8.18 9.73
C LEU A 88 -16.55 8.60 10.65
N TYR A 89 -15.32 8.19 10.33
CA TYR A 89 -14.13 8.61 11.07
C TYR A 89 -13.86 10.11 10.93
N GLU A 90 -13.92 10.64 9.71
CA GLU A 90 -13.74 12.08 9.42
C GLU A 90 -14.80 12.95 10.13
N GLN A 91 -16.02 12.44 10.30
CA GLN A 91 -17.08 13.09 11.08
C GLN A 91 -16.85 13.03 12.61
N GLY A 92 -15.75 12.42 13.07
CA GLY A 92 -15.41 12.27 14.48
C GLY A 92 -16.33 11.30 15.23
N LYS A 93 -16.93 10.31 14.55
CA LYS A 93 -17.85 9.35 15.20
C LYS A 93 -17.15 8.35 16.11
N PHE A 94 -15.87 8.05 15.85
CA PHE A 94 -15.06 7.15 16.65
C PHE A 94 -13.58 7.49 16.54
N ASP A 95 -12.79 7.01 17.51
CA ASP A 95 -11.34 7.24 17.62
C ASP A 95 -10.51 5.97 17.31
N GLY A 96 -11.13 4.79 17.37
CA GLY A 96 -10.52 3.51 17.01
C GLY A 96 -11.59 2.46 16.72
N ILE A 97 -11.21 1.35 16.08
CA ILE A 97 -12.15 0.30 15.66
C ILE A 97 -11.74 -1.08 16.19
N LEU A 98 -12.72 -1.80 16.72
CA LEU A 98 -12.62 -3.15 17.24
C LEU A 98 -13.66 -4.05 16.56
N SER A 99 -13.24 -5.25 16.14
CA SER A 99 -14.13 -6.26 15.57
C SER A 99 -13.74 -7.68 15.97
N PHE A 100 -14.70 -8.61 15.83
CA PHE A 100 -14.59 -10.02 16.17
C PHE A 100 -15.31 -10.87 15.13
N GLY A 101 -14.70 -11.96 14.70
CA GLY A 101 -15.42 -12.91 13.86
C GLY A 101 -14.59 -14.04 13.27
N GLY A 102 -15.29 -14.94 12.58
CA GLY A 102 -14.66 -15.92 11.69
C GLY A 102 -14.17 -15.30 10.39
N SER A 103 -13.83 -16.11 9.40
CA SER A 103 -13.31 -15.65 8.10
C SER A 103 -14.20 -14.59 7.44
N GLY A 104 -15.51 -14.82 7.29
CA GLY A 104 -16.41 -13.87 6.65
C GLY A 104 -16.55 -12.53 7.38
N GLY A 105 -16.65 -12.55 8.72
CA GLY A 105 -16.70 -11.31 9.51
C GLY A 105 -15.36 -10.56 9.47
N THR A 106 -14.25 -11.30 9.47
CA THR A 106 -12.90 -10.75 9.29
C THR A 106 -12.76 -10.07 7.94
N SER A 107 -13.22 -10.70 6.84
CA SER A 107 -13.21 -10.12 5.50
C SER A 107 -13.94 -8.78 5.42
N ILE A 108 -15.13 -8.69 6.03
CA ILE A 108 -15.93 -7.44 6.01
C ILE A 108 -15.26 -6.36 6.85
N ALA A 109 -14.96 -6.65 8.11
CA ALA A 109 -14.42 -5.66 9.03
C ALA A 109 -13.06 -5.12 8.56
N THR A 110 -12.18 -6.01 8.08
CA THR A 110 -10.84 -5.59 7.66
C THR A 110 -10.83 -4.80 6.35
N ALA A 111 -11.80 -4.99 5.45
CA ALA A 111 -11.98 -4.10 4.30
C ALA A 111 -12.24 -2.65 4.75
N GLY A 112 -13.16 -2.46 5.71
CA GLY A 112 -13.36 -1.16 6.36
C GLY A 112 -12.12 -0.63 7.06
N MET A 113 -11.48 -1.46 7.90
CA MET A 113 -10.30 -1.05 8.67
C MET A 113 -9.14 -0.59 7.78
N ARG A 114 -8.88 -1.27 6.64
CA ARG A 114 -7.79 -0.89 5.73
C ARG A 114 -7.97 0.49 5.12
N ALA A 115 -9.21 0.95 4.95
CA ALA A 115 -9.51 2.27 4.41
C ALA A 115 -9.33 3.41 5.43
N LEU A 116 -9.12 3.09 6.71
CA LEU A 116 -8.83 4.09 7.72
C LEU A 116 -7.35 4.52 7.70
N PRO A 117 -7.03 5.78 8.03
CA PRO A 117 -5.66 6.28 8.05
C PRO A 117 -4.72 5.44 8.94
N ILE A 118 -3.46 5.31 8.53
CA ILE A 118 -2.41 4.70 9.35
C ILE A 118 -2.27 5.47 10.67
N GLY A 119 -2.08 4.75 11.77
CA GLY A 119 -2.00 5.29 13.13
C GLY A 119 -3.33 5.29 13.88
N VAL A 120 -4.48 5.23 13.18
CA VAL A 120 -5.77 4.99 13.83
C VAL A 120 -5.75 3.60 14.45
N PRO A 121 -6.08 3.41 15.74
CA PRO A 121 -6.12 2.08 16.36
C PRO A 121 -7.15 1.14 15.69
N LYS A 122 -6.69 0.01 15.14
CA LYS A 122 -7.52 -1.01 14.48
C LYS A 122 -7.18 -2.38 15.01
N LEU A 123 -8.16 -3.07 15.61
CA LEU A 123 -7.96 -4.39 16.20
C LEU A 123 -9.02 -5.38 15.71
N MET A 124 -8.55 -6.47 15.11
CA MET A 124 -9.37 -7.57 14.62
C MET A 124 -9.10 -8.83 15.44
N VAL A 125 -10.10 -9.30 16.19
CA VAL A 125 -10.06 -10.62 16.84
C VAL A 125 -10.61 -11.67 15.89
N SER A 126 -9.76 -12.56 15.38
CA SER A 126 -10.11 -13.44 14.28
C SER A 126 -9.80 -14.91 14.53
N THR A 127 -10.70 -15.80 14.07
CA THR A 127 -10.44 -17.25 14.06
C THR A 127 -9.39 -17.64 13.01
N VAL A 128 -9.09 -16.75 12.06
CA VAL A 128 -8.10 -16.96 10.99
C VAL A 128 -6.85 -16.10 11.17
N ALA A 129 -6.62 -15.55 12.37
CA ALA A 129 -5.43 -14.76 12.67
C ALA A 129 -4.12 -15.59 12.58
N SER A 130 -4.19 -16.89 12.87
CA SER A 130 -3.06 -17.81 12.73
C SER A 130 -3.13 -18.50 11.37
N GLY A 131 -2.70 -17.79 10.33
CA GLY A 131 -2.75 -18.24 8.94
C GLY A 131 -2.22 -17.17 7.98
N ASN A 132 -2.55 -17.29 6.69
CA ASN A 132 -2.27 -16.22 5.73
C ASN A 132 -3.23 -15.05 5.96
N THR A 133 -2.68 -13.92 6.41
CA THR A 133 -3.45 -12.70 6.71
C THR A 133 -3.26 -11.56 5.70
N GLU A 134 -2.48 -11.78 4.64
CA GLU A 134 -2.13 -10.75 3.65
C GLU A 134 -3.37 -10.08 3.06
N SER A 135 -4.37 -10.87 2.65
CA SER A 135 -5.62 -10.34 2.08
C SER A 135 -6.49 -9.55 3.06
N TYR A 136 -6.28 -9.69 4.37
CA TYR A 136 -7.02 -8.95 5.40
C TYR A 136 -6.28 -7.68 5.84
N ILE A 137 -4.97 -7.77 6.07
CA ILE A 137 -4.16 -6.64 6.55
C ILE A 137 -3.79 -5.72 5.38
N GLY A 138 -3.48 -6.30 4.21
CA GLY A 138 -2.87 -5.60 3.11
C GLY A 138 -1.59 -4.91 3.58
N THR A 139 -1.54 -3.61 3.38
CA THR A 139 -0.43 -2.71 3.71
C THR A 139 -0.80 -1.73 4.84
N SER A 140 -1.89 -2.01 5.57
CA SER A 140 -2.32 -1.25 6.74
C SER A 140 -1.65 -1.73 8.03
N ASP A 141 -1.91 -1.02 9.13
CA ASP A 141 -1.43 -1.28 10.48
C ASP A 141 -2.48 -1.99 11.37
N ILE A 142 -3.35 -2.83 10.78
CA ILE A 142 -4.35 -3.60 11.53
C ILE A 142 -3.67 -4.62 12.45
N MET A 143 -3.98 -4.56 13.75
CA MET A 143 -3.55 -5.55 14.71
C MET A 143 -4.50 -6.77 14.70
N PHE A 144 -3.93 -7.95 14.53
CA PHE A 144 -4.66 -9.22 14.59
C PHE A 144 -4.46 -9.91 15.95
N MET A 145 -5.57 -10.33 16.57
CA MET A 145 -5.55 -11.14 17.79
C MET A 145 -6.24 -12.49 17.51
N PRO A 146 -5.57 -13.63 17.71
CA PRO A 146 -6.22 -14.94 17.59
C PRO A 146 -7.37 -15.09 18.58
N SER A 147 -8.55 -15.50 18.09
CA SER A 147 -9.71 -15.77 18.94
C SER A 147 -9.53 -17.02 19.82
N ILE A 148 -8.56 -17.88 19.49
CA ILE A 148 -8.23 -19.20 20.08
C ILE A 148 -9.31 -20.26 19.83
N VAL A 149 -10.56 -19.94 20.12
CA VAL A 149 -11.74 -20.76 19.83
C VAL A 149 -12.62 -20.04 18.81
N ASP A 150 -13.59 -20.75 18.24
CA ASP A 150 -14.57 -20.12 17.36
C ASP A 150 -15.30 -18.98 18.09
N VAL A 151 -15.68 -17.94 17.34
CA VAL A 151 -16.48 -16.82 17.83
C VAL A 151 -17.95 -17.25 17.76
N ALA A 152 -18.30 -18.18 18.64
CA ALA A 152 -19.61 -18.80 18.75
C ALA A 152 -20.01 -18.92 20.23
N GLY A 153 -20.55 -17.84 20.76
CA GLY A 153 -20.99 -17.71 22.15
C GLY A 153 -19.89 -17.28 23.13
N LEU A 154 -20.35 -16.95 24.33
CA LEU A 154 -19.51 -16.51 25.44
C LEU A 154 -19.11 -17.70 26.33
N ASN A 155 -17.82 -18.03 26.33
CA ASN A 155 -17.22 -19.05 27.19
C ASN A 155 -16.02 -18.46 27.96
N VAL A 156 -15.44 -19.25 28.86
CA VAL A 156 -14.33 -18.80 29.72
C VAL A 156 -13.11 -18.33 28.94
N ILE A 157 -12.88 -18.89 27.74
CA ILE A 157 -11.78 -18.50 26.85
C ILE A 157 -12.16 -17.22 26.09
N SER A 158 -13.32 -17.20 25.40
CA SER A 158 -13.72 -16.06 24.58
C SER A 158 -13.87 -14.78 25.41
N LYS A 159 -14.44 -14.86 26.62
CA LYS A 159 -14.50 -13.70 27.55
C LYS A 159 -13.12 -13.13 27.88
N LYS A 160 -12.11 -13.99 28.08
CA LYS A 160 -10.75 -13.55 28.38
C LYS A 160 -10.08 -12.90 27.16
N ILE A 161 -10.28 -13.46 25.97
CA ILE A 161 -9.74 -12.89 24.73
C ILE A 161 -10.40 -11.55 24.40
N PHE A 162 -11.73 -11.46 24.50
CA PHE A 162 -12.46 -10.21 24.28
C PHE A 162 -12.05 -9.14 25.29
N SER A 163 -11.85 -9.52 26.55
CA SER A 163 -11.32 -8.61 27.57
C SER A 163 -9.93 -8.08 27.22
N ASN A 164 -9.01 -8.94 26.80
CA ASN A 164 -7.69 -8.51 26.35
C ASN A 164 -7.79 -7.56 25.15
N ALA A 165 -8.67 -7.83 24.20
CA ALA A 165 -8.86 -6.98 23.02
C ALA A 165 -9.38 -5.57 23.40
N VAL A 166 -10.39 -5.50 24.27
CA VAL A 166 -10.92 -4.22 24.77
C VAL A 166 -9.85 -3.46 25.55
N HIS A 167 -9.11 -4.10 26.44
CA HIS A 167 -8.03 -3.45 27.19
C HIS A 167 -6.89 -2.97 26.27
N SER A 168 -6.57 -3.73 25.22
CA SER A 168 -5.55 -3.31 24.23
C SER A 168 -6.00 -2.05 23.50
N MET A 169 -7.25 -2.02 23.02
CA MET A 169 -7.83 -0.85 22.36
C MET A 169 -7.89 0.36 23.30
N ALA A 170 -8.32 0.16 24.55
CA ALA A 170 -8.34 1.22 25.56
C ALA A 170 -6.93 1.78 25.82
N GLY A 171 -5.91 0.93 25.88
CA GLY A 171 -4.51 1.34 25.99
C GLY A 171 -4.07 2.20 24.81
N MET A 172 -4.31 1.74 23.58
CA MET A 172 -3.97 2.48 22.35
C MET A 172 -4.64 3.86 22.29
N LEU A 173 -5.87 3.98 22.78
CA LEU A 173 -6.61 5.25 22.80
C LEU A 173 -6.27 6.17 23.98
N THR A 174 -5.65 5.63 25.03
CA THR A 174 -5.30 6.39 26.24
C THR A 174 -3.87 6.91 26.18
N PHE A 175 -2.94 6.11 25.66
CA PHE A 175 -1.51 6.42 25.66
C PHE A 175 -1.06 6.92 24.30
N GLU A 176 -1.14 8.23 24.09
CA GLU A 176 -0.61 8.88 22.89
C GLU A 176 0.93 8.98 22.94
N HIS A 177 1.56 8.88 21.77
CA HIS A 177 2.99 9.16 21.62
C HIS A 177 3.22 10.68 21.73
N LYS A 178 3.49 11.15 22.96
CA LYS A 178 3.63 12.59 23.27
C LYS A 178 4.99 13.21 22.90
N LYS A 179 5.91 12.44 22.34
CA LYS A 179 7.23 12.96 22.01
C LYS A 179 7.15 13.71 20.69
N GLU A 180 7.24 15.04 20.76
CA GLU A 180 7.43 15.86 19.57
C GLU A 180 8.81 15.56 18.98
N GLU A 181 8.87 14.67 18.01
CA GLU A 181 10.07 14.51 17.20
C GLU A 181 10.07 15.60 16.13
N LYS A 182 11.24 16.21 15.89
CA LYS A 182 11.38 17.16 14.78
C LYS A 182 11.11 16.40 13.48
N LYS A 183 9.92 16.60 12.90
CA LYS A 183 9.52 16.00 11.64
C LYS A 183 10.46 16.48 10.53
N LYS A 184 11.45 15.65 10.19
CA LYS A 184 12.22 15.81 8.95
C LYS A 184 11.27 15.53 7.79
N PRO A 185 11.41 16.22 6.64
CA PRO A 185 10.61 15.86 5.48
C PRO A 185 10.96 14.42 5.06
N LEU A 186 9.94 13.62 4.79
CA LEU A 186 10.06 12.19 4.58
C LEU A 186 10.11 11.88 3.08
N ILE A 187 11.14 11.17 2.65
CA ILE A 187 11.32 10.74 1.26
C ILE A 187 11.06 9.24 1.16
N ALA A 188 10.23 8.85 0.20
CA ALA A 188 10.13 7.44 -0.18
C ALA A 188 11.12 7.14 -1.31
N ALA A 189 11.82 6.00 -1.24
CA ALA A 189 12.70 5.54 -2.30
C ALA A 189 12.49 4.07 -2.63
N THR A 190 12.46 3.70 -3.90
CA THR A 190 12.32 2.31 -4.34
C THR A 190 13.67 1.66 -4.64
N MET A 191 13.82 0.40 -4.25
CA MET A 191 15.08 -0.35 -4.33
C MET A 191 14.84 -1.79 -4.77
N PHE A 192 15.82 -2.37 -5.44
CA PHE A 192 15.96 -3.79 -5.63
C PHE A 192 17.41 -4.21 -5.39
N GLY A 193 17.68 -5.51 -5.20
CA GLY A 193 19.03 -5.99 -4.91
C GLY A 193 20.09 -5.46 -5.89
N VAL A 194 19.72 -5.39 -7.17
CA VAL A 194 20.55 -4.93 -8.30
C VAL A 194 20.64 -3.40 -8.47
N THR A 195 19.87 -2.63 -7.69
CA THR A 195 19.91 -1.15 -7.66
C THR A 195 20.28 -0.60 -6.26
N THR A 196 20.57 -1.50 -5.30
CA THR A 196 21.00 -1.14 -3.93
C THR A 196 22.12 -0.09 -3.91
N PRO A 197 23.21 -0.22 -4.69
CA PRO A 197 24.28 0.77 -4.66
C PRO A 197 23.81 2.19 -4.98
N CYS A 198 22.92 2.34 -5.98
CA CYS A 198 22.33 3.63 -6.33
C CYS A 198 21.52 4.21 -5.15
N VAL A 199 20.59 3.42 -4.61
CA VAL A 199 19.64 3.89 -3.60
C VAL A 199 20.33 4.22 -2.28
N GLU A 200 21.32 3.44 -1.85
CA GLU A 200 22.09 3.72 -0.63
C GLU A 200 22.86 5.05 -0.74
N LYS A 201 23.49 5.32 -1.89
CA LYS A 201 24.20 6.57 -2.15
C LYS A 201 23.25 7.76 -2.19
N ALA A 202 22.11 7.62 -2.86
CA ALA A 202 21.10 8.67 -2.92
C ALA A 202 20.49 8.96 -1.53
N LYS A 203 20.24 7.91 -0.73
CA LYS A 203 19.80 8.03 0.66
C LYS A 203 20.77 8.86 1.49
N ILE A 204 22.06 8.53 1.47
CA ILE A 204 23.09 9.28 2.22
C ILE A 204 23.08 10.77 1.80
N SER A 205 22.96 11.04 0.50
CA SER A 205 22.88 12.41 -0.01
C SER A 205 21.67 13.16 0.53
N LEU A 206 20.48 12.55 0.53
CA LEU A 206 19.26 13.13 1.08
C LEU A 206 19.32 13.30 2.61
N GLU A 207 19.85 12.33 3.35
CA GLU A 207 20.00 12.44 4.81
C GLU A 207 20.92 13.60 5.21
N ASN A 208 22.02 13.81 4.45
CA ASN A 208 22.91 14.96 4.62
C ASN A 208 22.21 16.30 4.31
N LEU A 209 21.20 16.29 3.44
CA LEU A 209 20.34 17.45 3.14
C LEU A 209 19.19 17.64 4.15
N GLY A 210 19.12 16.80 5.20
CA GLY A 210 18.18 16.95 6.31
C GLY A 210 16.87 16.19 6.16
N TYR A 211 16.79 15.26 5.21
CA TYR A 211 15.63 14.40 5.02
C TYR A 211 15.70 13.13 5.88
N GLU A 212 14.58 12.45 6.02
CA GLU A 212 14.49 11.06 6.43
C GLU A 212 14.06 10.24 5.22
N VAL A 213 14.65 9.06 5.00
CA VAL A 213 14.42 8.26 3.79
C VAL A 213 13.89 6.87 4.16
N LEU A 214 12.70 6.55 3.68
CA LEU A 214 12.10 5.22 3.76
C LEU A 214 12.37 4.46 2.47
N ILE A 215 13.04 3.30 2.59
CA ILE A 215 13.34 2.44 1.44
C ILE A 215 12.26 1.36 1.32
N PHE A 216 11.69 1.25 0.14
CA PHE A 216 10.70 0.24 -0.24
C PHE A 216 11.33 -0.74 -1.21
N HIS A 217 11.35 -2.01 -0.85
CA HIS A 217 11.79 -3.07 -1.75
C HIS A 217 10.74 -3.28 -2.84
N ALA A 218 11.10 -3.14 -4.10
CA ALA A 218 10.19 -3.17 -5.26
C ALA A 218 9.70 -4.60 -5.59
N THR A 219 8.94 -5.18 -4.66
CA THR A 219 8.41 -6.56 -4.70
C THR A 219 6.91 -6.60 -4.98
N GLY A 220 6.35 -5.52 -5.51
CA GLY A 220 4.92 -5.30 -5.67
C GLY A 220 4.29 -4.76 -4.39
N VAL A 221 4.52 -5.45 -3.26
CA VAL A 221 4.04 -5.01 -1.93
C VAL A 221 4.73 -3.70 -1.53
N GLY A 222 6.03 -3.55 -1.78
CA GLY A 222 6.76 -2.33 -1.44
C GLY A 222 6.25 -1.11 -2.20
N GLY A 223 6.08 -1.20 -3.52
CA GLY A 223 5.47 -0.14 -4.32
C GLY A 223 4.07 0.23 -3.83
N ARG A 224 3.18 -0.75 -3.61
CA ARG A 224 1.84 -0.49 -3.06
C ARG A 224 1.86 0.20 -1.70
N THR A 225 2.78 -0.20 -0.82
CA THR A 225 2.93 0.40 0.51
C THR A 225 3.40 1.86 0.40
N MET A 226 4.35 2.12 -0.51
CA MET A 226 4.81 3.47 -0.80
C MET A 226 3.68 4.36 -1.30
N GLU A 227 2.91 3.91 -2.31
CA GLU A 227 1.77 4.67 -2.85
C GLU A 227 0.77 5.03 -1.75
N GLN A 228 0.42 4.08 -0.87
CA GLN A 228 -0.51 4.36 0.24
C GLN A 228 0.03 5.36 1.26
N LEU A 229 1.32 5.33 1.57
CA LEU A 229 1.92 6.32 2.47
C LEU A 229 1.95 7.72 1.83
N ILE A 230 2.07 7.80 0.50
CA ILE A 230 1.91 9.05 -0.25
C ILE A 230 0.47 9.54 -0.15
N GLU A 231 -0.52 8.68 -0.44
CA GLU A 231 -1.95 9.04 -0.35
C GLU A 231 -2.36 9.49 1.06
N ALA A 232 -1.81 8.84 2.08
CA ALA A 232 -2.03 9.19 3.48
C ALA A 232 -1.26 10.44 3.95
N GLY A 233 -0.50 11.11 3.07
CA GLY A 233 0.14 12.40 3.35
C GLY A 233 1.38 12.31 4.25
N PHE A 234 2.01 11.13 4.36
CA PHE A 234 3.25 10.98 5.12
C PHE A 234 4.49 11.42 4.33
N ILE A 235 4.45 11.30 3.00
CA ILE A 235 5.62 11.47 2.13
C ILE A 235 5.67 12.87 1.51
N ASP A 236 6.82 13.53 1.62
CA ASP A 236 7.09 14.88 1.11
C ASP A 236 7.79 14.89 -0.26
N GLY A 237 8.39 13.77 -0.66
CA GLY A 237 9.05 13.59 -1.95
C GLY A 237 9.29 12.12 -2.28
N VAL A 238 9.40 11.79 -3.56
CA VAL A 238 9.59 10.40 -4.03
C VAL A 238 10.83 10.28 -4.91
N LEU A 239 11.67 9.32 -4.60
CA LEU A 239 12.85 8.94 -5.36
C LEU A 239 12.65 7.51 -5.90
N ASP A 240 11.87 7.41 -6.98
CA ASP A 240 11.43 6.13 -7.54
C ASP A 240 12.45 5.59 -8.54
N LEU A 241 13.61 5.15 -8.04
CA LEU A 241 14.72 4.73 -8.89
C LEU A 241 14.52 3.33 -9.48
N THR A 242 13.69 2.50 -8.84
CA THR A 242 13.48 1.11 -9.22
C THR A 242 12.01 0.86 -9.55
N THR A 243 11.69 0.84 -10.83
CA THR A 243 10.31 0.70 -11.36
C THR A 243 10.00 -0.69 -11.93
N THR A 244 10.85 -1.69 -11.62
CA THR A 244 10.76 -3.13 -12.01
C THR A 244 9.38 -3.76 -11.87
N GLU A 245 8.56 -3.31 -10.92
CA GLU A 245 7.20 -3.82 -10.69
C GLU A 245 6.30 -3.68 -11.94
N TRP A 246 6.62 -2.77 -12.87
CA TRP A 246 5.95 -2.67 -14.17
C TRP A 246 6.31 -3.80 -15.15
N ALA A 247 7.55 -4.30 -15.12
CA ALA A 247 7.95 -5.46 -15.92
C ALA A 247 7.14 -6.69 -15.49
N ASP A 248 7.06 -6.92 -14.18
CA ASP A 248 6.22 -7.97 -13.59
C ASP A 248 4.73 -7.80 -13.94
N GLN A 249 4.18 -6.59 -13.77
CA GLN A 249 2.77 -6.33 -14.05
C GLN A 249 2.37 -6.59 -15.50
N LEU A 250 3.22 -6.25 -16.47
CA LEU A 250 2.90 -6.33 -17.90
C LEU A 250 3.22 -7.71 -18.49
N VAL A 251 4.26 -8.37 -18.00
CA VAL A 251 4.74 -9.66 -18.56
C VAL A 251 4.18 -10.86 -17.78
N GLY A 252 3.70 -10.65 -16.54
CA GLY A 252 3.11 -11.70 -15.70
C GLY A 252 4.09 -12.29 -14.68
N GLY A 253 4.97 -11.45 -14.14
CA GLY A 253 5.83 -11.80 -13.00
C GLY A 253 5.09 -11.82 -11.67
N VAL A 254 5.77 -12.26 -10.61
CA VAL A 254 5.18 -12.52 -9.28
C VAL A 254 5.25 -11.32 -8.33
N LEU A 255 5.97 -10.26 -8.69
CA LEU A 255 6.24 -9.07 -7.87
C LEU A 255 5.56 -7.81 -8.44
N ALA A 256 4.37 -7.96 -9.04
CA ALA A 256 3.62 -6.86 -9.62
C ALA A 256 2.98 -5.94 -8.57
N ALA A 257 2.98 -4.62 -8.82
CA ALA A 257 2.41 -3.62 -7.91
C ALA A 257 0.95 -3.23 -8.23
N GLY A 258 0.37 -3.67 -9.35
CA GLY A 258 -0.98 -3.30 -9.78
C GLY A 258 -1.00 -2.09 -10.71
N GLU A 259 -2.17 -1.82 -11.29
CA GLU A 259 -2.35 -0.80 -12.35
C GLU A 259 -2.19 0.65 -11.87
N HIS A 260 -2.28 0.88 -10.56
CA HIS A 260 -2.21 2.21 -9.94
C HIS A 260 -0.80 2.63 -9.52
N ARG A 261 0.22 1.83 -9.84
CA ARG A 261 1.61 2.18 -9.55
C ARG A 261 2.00 3.49 -10.24
N LEU A 262 2.76 4.36 -9.56
CA LEU A 262 3.18 5.71 -9.94
C LEU A 262 2.07 6.77 -9.99
N GLU A 263 0.88 6.50 -9.45
CA GLU A 263 -0.23 7.47 -9.49
C GLU A 263 -0.30 8.40 -8.27
N ALA A 264 0.08 7.94 -7.07
CA ALA A 264 -0.18 8.71 -5.84
C ALA A 264 0.62 10.02 -5.80
N ALA A 265 1.89 9.99 -6.17
CA ALA A 265 2.72 11.20 -6.20
C ALA A 265 2.16 12.24 -7.18
N ALA A 266 1.68 11.80 -8.34
CA ALA A 266 1.02 12.64 -9.32
C ALA A 266 -0.27 13.28 -8.77
N LYS A 267 -1.18 12.44 -8.23
CA LYS A 267 -2.47 12.86 -7.65
C LYS A 267 -2.32 13.84 -6.48
N HIS A 268 -1.32 13.65 -5.64
CA HIS A 268 -1.06 14.47 -4.45
C HIS A 268 -0.01 15.57 -4.70
N HIS A 269 0.37 15.77 -5.96
CA HIS A 269 1.35 16.76 -6.41
C HIS A 269 2.70 16.69 -5.68
N ILE A 270 3.13 15.50 -5.24
CA ILE A 270 4.39 15.29 -4.53
C ILE A 270 5.57 15.39 -5.52
N PRO A 271 6.61 16.18 -5.22
CA PRO A 271 7.84 16.20 -6.01
C PRO A 271 8.42 14.79 -6.18
N GLN A 272 8.79 14.44 -7.41
CA GLN A 272 9.31 13.10 -7.67
C GLN A 272 10.42 13.07 -8.72
N VAL A 273 11.37 12.17 -8.51
CA VAL A 273 12.38 11.78 -9.49
C VAL A 273 12.23 10.30 -9.74
N ILE A 274 12.02 9.93 -10.99
CA ILE A 274 11.73 8.56 -11.42
C ILE A 274 12.89 8.08 -12.29
N SER A 275 13.25 6.82 -12.17
CA SER A 275 14.20 6.15 -13.07
C SER A 275 13.64 4.78 -13.50
N VAL A 276 14.43 4.08 -14.29
CA VAL A 276 14.12 2.84 -15.00
C VAL A 276 14.80 1.62 -14.38
N GLY A 277 15.20 1.72 -13.11
CA GLY A 277 16.00 0.69 -12.46
C GLY A 277 15.33 -0.67 -12.40
N ALA A 278 16.11 -1.69 -12.73
CA ALA A 278 15.69 -3.09 -12.80
C ALA A 278 14.52 -3.35 -13.78
N LEU A 279 14.24 -2.46 -14.75
CA LEU A 279 13.27 -2.73 -15.81
C LEU A 279 13.75 -3.79 -16.81
N ASP A 280 15.00 -4.23 -16.70
CA ASP A 280 15.59 -5.32 -17.47
C ASP A 280 15.12 -6.71 -17.04
N MET A 281 14.35 -6.84 -15.96
CA MET A 281 13.99 -8.15 -15.40
C MET A 281 12.52 -8.30 -15.02
N VAL A 282 12.00 -9.50 -15.23
CA VAL A 282 10.72 -10.00 -14.72
C VAL A 282 10.99 -11.08 -13.69
N ASN A 283 10.30 -11.03 -12.56
CA ASN A 283 10.56 -11.91 -11.42
C ASN A 283 9.61 -13.12 -11.43
N PHE A 284 10.19 -14.29 -11.20
CA PHE A 284 9.47 -15.55 -10.97
C PHE A 284 9.96 -16.23 -9.69
N GLY A 285 9.24 -17.26 -9.29
CA GLY A 285 9.65 -18.14 -8.20
C GLY A 285 10.84 -19.05 -8.56
N PRO A 286 10.96 -20.21 -7.90
CA PRO A 286 11.97 -21.21 -8.26
C PRO A 286 11.94 -21.53 -9.76
N TYR A 287 13.09 -21.88 -10.34
CA TYR A 287 13.24 -22.07 -11.79
C TYR A 287 12.17 -23.00 -12.41
N GLU A 288 11.82 -24.08 -11.71
CA GLU A 288 10.80 -25.05 -12.14
C GLU A 288 9.37 -24.48 -12.18
N THR A 289 9.14 -23.33 -11.54
CA THR A 289 7.83 -22.65 -11.50
C THR A 289 7.68 -21.60 -12.60
N VAL A 290 8.74 -21.31 -13.35
CA VAL A 290 8.68 -20.37 -14.48
C VAL A 290 7.68 -20.92 -15.52
N PRO A 291 6.68 -20.12 -15.95
CA PRO A 291 5.70 -20.56 -16.93
C PRO A 291 6.35 -21.12 -18.21
N THR A 292 5.83 -22.23 -18.74
CA THR A 292 6.43 -22.94 -19.88
C THR A 292 6.60 -22.09 -21.13
N GLN A 293 5.73 -21.10 -21.32
CA GLN A 293 5.84 -20.12 -22.41
C GLN A 293 7.12 -19.27 -22.35
N PHE A 294 7.75 -19.17 -21.17
CA PHE A 294 8.98 -18.41 -20.95
C PHE A 294 10.24 -19.29 -20.85
N ALA A 295 10.12 -20.62 -20.99
CA ALA A 295 11.25 -21.55 -20.79
C ALA A 295 12.44 -21.33 -21.75
N HIS A 296 12.22 -20.68 -22.90
CA HIS A 296 13.24 -20.38 -23.90
C HIS A 296 13.87 -19.00 -23.74
N ARG A 297 13.45 -18.23 -22.72
CA ARG A 297 13.94 -16.87 -22.46
C ARG A 297 15.30 -16.91 -21.75
N ASN A 298 15.97 -15.76 -21.70
CA ASN A 298 17.19 -15.61 -20.91
C ASN A 298 16.83 -15.57 -19.42
N LEU A 299 17.05 -16.69 -18.73
CA LEU A 299 16.71 -16.89 -17.32
C LEU A 299 17.97 -16.89 -16.45
N TYR A 300 17.94 -16.11 -15.37
CA TYR A 300 19.00 -16.04 -14.38
C TYR A 300 18.51 -16.59 -13.03
N LYS A 301 19.16 -17.64 -12.54
CA LYS A 301 18.86 -18.25 -11.23
C LYS A 301 19.49 -17.41 -10.13
N HIS A 302 18.77 -16.41 -9.63
CA HIS A 302 19.28 -15.51 -8.61
C HIS A 302 19.51 -16.23 -7.27
N ASN A 303 18.54 -17.03 -6.83
CA ASN A 303 18.67 -17.92 -5.67
C ASN A 303 17.70 -19.11 -5.80
N PRO A 304 17.70 -20.09 -4.88
CA PRO A 304 16.82 -21.26 -4.99
C PRO A 304 15.33 -20.96 -5.13
N ASN A 305 14.89 -19.78 -4.67
CA ASN A 305 13.48 -19.38 -4.65
C ASN A 305 13.12 -18.33 -5.71
N ILE A 306 14.09 -17.72 -6.40
CA ILE A 306 13.87 -16.60 -7.31
C ILE A 306 14.63 -16.81 -8.62
N THR A 307 13.91 -16.67 -9.72
CA THR A 307 14.44 -16.66 -11.08
C THR A 307 14.07 -15.34 -11.74
N LEU A 308 15.06 -14.70 -12.36
CA LEU A 308 14.87 -13.48 -13.12
C LEU A 308 14.82 -13.83 -14.61
N MET A 309 13.98 -13.15 -15.38
CA MET A 309 13.90 -13.28 -16.83
C MET A 309 14.22 -11.94 -17.48
N ARG A 310 15.20 -11.90 -18.41
CA ARG A 310 15.51 -10.65 -19.15
C ARG A 310 14.33 -10.24 -20.02
N THR A 311 13.87 -9.01 -19.83
CA THR A 311 12.89 -8.36 -20.72
C THR A 311 13.47 -8.21 -22.12
N ASN A 312 12.64 -8.33 -23.15
CA ASN A 312 13.03 -8.10 -24.53
C ASN A 312 12.65 -6.68 -25.02
N VAL A 313 12.99 -6.38 -26.28
CA VAL A 313 12.69 -5.12 -26.97
C VAL A 313 11.20 -4.75 -26.93
N GLU A 314 10.30 -5.69 -27.24
CA GLU A 314 8.85 -5.41 -27.29
C GLU A 314 8.27 -5.18 -25.89
N GLU A 315 8.75 -5.92 -24.89
CA GLU A 315 8.39 -5.72 -23.48
C GLU A 315 8.86 -4.35 -22.99
N ASN A 316 10.09 -3.93 -23.33
CA ASN A 316 10.60 -2.60 -23.01
C ASN A 316 9.76 -1.48 -23.66
N LYS A 317 9.27 -1.65 -24.89
CA LYS A 317 8.32 -0.69 -25.49
C LYS A 317 7.01 -0.62 -24.71
N MET A 318 6.46 -1.75 -24.28
CA MET A 318 5.22 -1.78 -23.50
C MET A 318 5.40 -1.11 -22.13
N ILE A 319 6.50 -1.44 -21.44
CA ILE A 319 6.88 -0.85 -20.17
C ILE A 319 7.07 0.66 -20.32
N ALA A 320 7.84 1.12 -21.30
CA ALA A 320 8.07 2.53 -21.58
C ALA A 320 6.76 3.31 -21.77
N LYS A 321 5.85 2.80 -22.61
CA LYS A 321 4.55 3.44 -22.86
C LYS A 321 3.71 3.54 -21.59
N LYS A 322 3.69 2.47 -20.79
CA LYS A 322 2.94 2.46 -19.53
C LYS A 322 3.55 3.41 -18.51
N LEU A 323 4.87 3.46 -18.41
CA LEU A 323 5.57 4.36 -17.52
C LEU A 323 5.34 5.84 -17.92
N ALA A 324 5.45 6.16 -19.22
CA ALA A 324 5.12 7.49 -19.75
C ALA A 324 3.66 7.89 -19.48
N GLU A 325 2.71 6.97 -19.66
CA GLU A 325 1.29 7.19 -19.31
C GLU A 325 1.14 7.66 -17.86
N LYS A 326 1.83 7.00 -16.91
CA LYS A 326 1.78 7.38 -15.49
C LYS A 326 2.49 8.68 -15.19
N ILE A 327 3.69 8.89 -15.76
CA ILE A 327 4.46 10.12 -15.55
C ILE A 327 3.71 11.34 -16.09
N ASN A 328 3.00 11.21 -17.21
CA ASN A 328 2.20 12.30 -17.79
C ASN A 328 1.00 12.72 -16.92
N MET A 329 0.64 11.94 -15.89
CA MET A 329 -0.36 12.35 -14.88
C MET A 329 0.20 13.34 -13.87
N ALA A 330 1.53 13.49 -13.81
CA ALA A 330 2.21 14.27 -12.79
C ALA A 330 2.15 15.79 -13.04
N ASN A 331 3.02 16.52 -12.36
CA ASN A 331 3.14 17.96 -12.48
C ASN A 331 4.62 18.36 -12.67
N LYS A 332 4.86 19.65 -12.93
CA LYS A 332 6.18 20.25 -13.22
C LYS A 332 7.31 19.96 -12.21
N TYR A 333 7.02 19.43 -11.03
CA TYR A 333 8.03 18.96 -10.05
C TYR A 333 8.36 17.47 -10.23
N THR A 334 8.46 17.04 -11.49
CA THR A 334 8.72 15.65 -11.88
C THR A 334 9.90 15.60 -12.85
N ALA A 335 10.81 14.66 -12.63
CA ALA A 335 11.86 14.35 -13.61
C ALA A 335 11.95 12.84 -13.84
N LEU A 336 12.17 12.45 -15.10
CA LEU A 336 12.64 11.14 -15.48
C LEU A 336 14.15 11.20 -15.71
N MET A 337 14.90 10.40 -14.97
CA MET A 337 16.34 10.29 -15.13
C MET A 337 16.70 8.96 -15.79
N LEU A 338 17.46 9.02 -16.88
CA LEU A 338 17.83 7.86 -17.69
C LEU A 338 19.33 7.57 -17.56
N PRO A 339 19.73 6.40 -17.01
CA PRO A 339 21.11 5.96 -16.94
C PRO A 339 21.51 5.28 -18.26
N LEU A 340 22.25 5.98 -19.11
CA LEU A 340 22.52 5.53 -20.48
C LEU A 340 23.44 4.30 -20.57
N LEU A 341 24.13 3.91 -19.50
CA LEU A 341 25.07 2.79 -19.49
C LEU A 341 24.54 1.52 -18.82
N GLY A 342 23.25 1.50 -18.47
CA GLY A 342 22.57 0.30 -17.96
C GLY A 342 21.68 0.55 -16.74
N VAL A 343 20.66 -0.30 -16.58
CA VAL A 343 19.55 -0.09 -15.64
C VAL A 343 19.62 -1.00 -14.40
N SER A 344 20.60 -1.90 -14.31
CA SER A 344 20.74 -2.82 -13.18
C SER A 344 22.16 -3.40 -13.09
N ALA A 345 22.55 -3.93 -11.93
CA ALA A 345 23.83 -4.65 -11.79
C ALA A 345 23.99 -5.89 -12.70
N LEU A 346 22.92 -6.36 -13.36
CA LEU A 346 22.98 -7.44 -14.36
C LEU A 346 22.99 -6.92 -15.79
N ASP A 347 22.76 -5.62 -15.98
CA ASP A 347 22.65 -4.92 -17.25
C ASP A 347 23.84 -3.97 -17.41
N GLU A 348 25.02 -4.56 -17.50
CA GLU A 348 26.31 -3.91 -17.72
C GLU A 348 27.13 -4.79 -18.65
N GLU A 349 28.02 -4.22 -19.48
CA GLU A 349 28.81 -4.99 -20.43
C GLU A 349 29.51 -6.20 -19.76
N GLY A 350 29.22 -7.40 -20.28
CA GLY A 350 29.74 -8.66 -19.73
C GLY A 350 28.89 -9.32 -18.66
N GLN A 351 27.79 -8.69 -18.21
CA GLN A 351 26.81 -9.29 -17.30
C GLN A 351 25.69 -10.05 -18.04
N ALA A 352 24.92 -10.84 -17.28
CA ALA A 352 23.96 -11.78 -17.84
C ALA A 352 22.81 -11.13 -18.62
N PHE A 353 22.41 -9.92 -18.24
CA PHE A 353 21.26 -9.19 -18.78
C PHE A 353 21.65 -7.95 -19.58
N TYR A 354 22.93 -7.77 -19.92
CA TYR A 354 23.36 -6.67 -20.79
C TYR A 354 22.53 -6.60 -22.07
N GLY A 355 21.86 -5.47 -22.30
CA GLY A 355 20.94 -5.30 -23.43
C GLY A 355 20.87 -3.87 -23.96
N ASP A 356 21.94 -3.43 -24.64
CA ASP A 356 22.04 -2.09 -25.25
C ASP A 356 20.89 -1.78 -26.23
N GLU A 357 20.37 -2.79 -26.96
CA GLU A 357 19.21 -2.60 -27.84
C GLU A 357 17.92 -2.39 -27.03
N GLU A 358 17.67 -3.24 -26.02
CA GLU A 358 16.53 -3.16 -25.12
C GLU A 358 16.46 -1.81 -24.40
N ASP A 359 17.60 -1.34 -23.89
CA ASP A 359 17.68 -0.09 -23.12
C ASP A 359 17.48 1.12 -24.03
N LYS A 360 18.09 1.13 -25.22
CA LYS A 360 17.85 2.17 -26.23
C LYS A 360 16.37 2.26 -26.59
N VAL A 361 15.71 1.13 -26.74
CA VAL A 361 14.27 1.08 -27.06
C VAL A 361 13.44 1.61 -25.89
N LEU A 362 13.77 1.24 -24.65
CA LEU A 362 13.13 1.77 -23.44
C LEU A 362 13.24 3.30 -23.39
N PHE A 363 14.45 3.84 -23.55
CA PHE A 363 14.73 5.28 -23.44
C PHE A 363 14.09 6.09 -24.56
N THR A 364 14.22 5.64 -25.81
CA THR A 364 13.62 6.33 -26.96
C THR A 364 12.10 6.33 -26.88
N THR A 365 11.49 5.19 -26.53
CA THR A 365 10.02 5.10 -26.38
C THR A 365 9.52 5.98 -25.23
N LEU A 366 10.24 6.06 -24.11
CA LEU A 366 9.90 6.98 -23.03
C LEU A 366 9.88 8.43 -23.50
N LYS A 367 10.95 8.87 -24.17
CA LYS A 367 11.07 10.24 -24.71
C LYS A 367 9.98 10.58 -25.71
N ASP A 368 9.64 9.65 -26.61
CA ASP A 368 8.61 9.86 -27.63
C ASP A 368 7.19 10.01 -27.05
N HIS A 369 6.95 9.47 -25.85
CA HIS A 369 5.63 9.44 -25.22
C HIS A 369 5.46 10.36 -24.01
N LEU A 370 6.55 10.96 -23.52
CA LEU A 370 6.52 11.90 -22.40
C LEU A 370 6.15 13.31 -22.86
N ASP A 371 5.29 13.96 -22.08
CA ASP A 371 5.05 15.39 -22.22
C ASP A 371 6.12 16.17 -21.44
N GLU A 372 7.06 16.77 -22.16
CA GLU A 372 8.14 17.58 -21.57
C GLU A 372 7.62 18.82 -20.81
N ASN A 373 6.36 19.23 -21.01
CA ASN A 373 5.73 20.27 -20.19
C ASN A 373 5.35 19.77 -18.78
N ILE A 374 5.26 18.46 -18.60
CA ILE A 374 4.89 17.80 -17.34
C ILE A 374 6.12 17.31 -16.59
N ALA A 375 7.05 16.64 -17.27
CA ALA A 375 8.22 16.04 -16.65
C ALA A 375 9.51 16.38 -17.42
N GLU A 376 10.56 16.74 -16.68
CA GLU A 376 11.89 16.95 -17.25
C GLU A 376 12.58 15.61 -17.53
N VAL A 377 13.08 15.40 -18.73
CA VAL A 377 13.90 14.24 -19.06
C VAL A 377 15.37 14.59 -18.93
N ILE A 378 16.10 13.83 -18.10
CA ILE A 378 17.53 14.03 -17.85
C ILE A 378 18.27 12.75 -18.22
N GLU A 379 19.05 12.81 -19.29
CA GLU A 379 19.92 11.71 -19.71
C GLU A 379 21.30 11.86 -19.06
N MET A 380 21.82 10.77 -18.51
CA MET A 380 23.16 10.75 -17.89
C MET A 380 23.99 9.64 -18.50
N ASP A 381 25.19 9.99 -18.98
CA ASP A 381 26.23 9.05 -19.40
C ASP A 381 26.82 8.36 -18.16
N ALA A 382 26.02 7.51 -17.55
CA ALA A 382 26.28 6.80 -16.29
C ALA A 382 25.47 5.51 -16.25
N HIS A 383 25.98 4.52 -15.55
CA HIS A 383 25.21 3.34 -15.15
C HIS A 383 24.35 3.70 -13.95
N ILE A 384 23.20 3.04 -13.75
CA ILE A 384 22.28 3.40 -12.65
C ILE A 384 22.97 3.37 -11.28
N ASN A 385 23.91 2.44 -11.08
CA ASN A 385 24.63 2.26 -9.82
C ASN A 385 25.85 3.18 -9.65
N ASP A 386 26.12 4.06 -10.61
CA ASP A 386 27.17 5.06 -10.45
C ASP A 386 26.78 6.10 -9.40
N GLU A 387 27.76 6.50 -8.59
CA GLU A 387 27.56 7.49 -7.53
C GLU A 387 27.09 8.85 -8.11
N SER A 388 27.54 9.20 -9.31
CA SER A 388 27.13 10.41 -10.03
C SER A 388 25.62 10.41 -10.30
N PHE A 389 25.05 9.29 -10.76
CA PHE A 389 23.62 9.14 -11.04
C PHE A 389 22.80 9.23 -9.75
N ALA A 390 23.23 8.52 -8.71
CA ALA A 390 22.56 8.51 -7.41
C ALA A 390 22.50 9.91 -6.77
N VAL A 391 23.64 10.62 -6.75
CA VAL A 391 23.73 11.97 -6.16
C VAL A 391 22.94 12.97 -6.99
N ALA A 392 23.02 12.91 -8.33
CA ALA A 392 22.24 13.79 -9.20
C ALA A 392 20.73 13.62 -8.98
N SER A 393 20.27 12.38 -8.83
CA SER A 393 18.86 12.06 -8.55
C SER A 393 18.38 12.63 -7.21
N ALA A 394 19.17 12.45 -6.15
CA ALA A 394 18.88 13.03 -4.83
C ALA A 394 18.84 14.57 -4.86
N VAL A 395 19.84 15.19 -5.49
CA VAL A 395 19.94 16.66 -5.61
C VAL A 395 18.77 17.21 -6.42
N LYS A 396 18.38 16.54 -7.51
CA LYS A 396 17.24 16.96 -8.33
C LYS A 396 15.94 16.95 -7.54
N LEU A 397 15.70 15.89 -6.78
CA LEU A 397 14.52 15.80 -5.90
C LEU A 397 14.53 16.92 -4.85
N HIS A 398 15.67 17.16 -4.21
CA HIS A 398 15.83 18.27 -3.26
C HIS A 398 15.48 19.61 -3.91
N GLN A 399 15.98 19.90 -5.11
CA GLN A 399 15.68 21.12 -5.85
C GLN A 399 14.17 21.29 -6.06
N PHE A 400 13.47 20.25 -6.52
CA PHE A 400 12.02 20.31 -6.69
C PHE A 400 11.28 20.57 -5.37
N ILE A 401 11.70 19.94 -4.28
CA ILE A 401 11.13 20.17 -2.95
C ILE A 401 11.33 21.63 -2.51
N GLN A 402 12.52 22.20 -2.72
CA GLN A 402 12.79 23.60 -2.37
C GLN A 402 12.01 24.57 -3.25
N GLN A 403 11.93 24.33 -4.56
CA GLN A 403 11.16 25.15 -5.49
C GLN A 403 9.67 25.12 -5.17
N LYS A 404 9.11 23.96 -4.84
CA LYS A 404 7.72 23.82 -4.39
C LYS A 404 7.49 24.62 -3.10
N LYS A 405 8.37 24.49 -2.10
CA LYS A 405 8.28 25.28 -0.85
C LYS A 405 8.34 26.79 -1.10
N GLY A 406 9.25 27.24 -1.97
CA GLY A 406 9.38 28.65 -2.33
C GLY A 406 8.18 29.20 -3.11
N ALA A 407 7.55 28.38 -3.97
CA ALA A 407 6.36 28.78 -4.73
C ALA A 407 5.11 28.98 -3.85
N TYR A 408 5.04 28.30 -2.69
CA TYR A 408 3.98 28.48 -1.69
C TYR A 408 4.35 29.47 -0.57
N GLY A 409 5.55 30.05 -0.61
CA GLY A 409 6.05 31.00 0.39
C GLY A 409 6.09 32.44 -0.12
N TYR A 410 4.97 33.17 0.02
CA TYR A 410 4.83 34.59 0.42
C TYR A 410 3.40 35.06 0.09
N ALA A 411 2.47 34.67 0.97
CA ALA A 411 1.30 35.49 1.31
C ALA A 411 1.30 35.59 2.85
N ASN A 412 2.20 36.43 3.38
CA ASN A 412 2.10 36.96 4.73
C ASN A 412 1.38 38.30 4.67
#